data_AF-A0A0A1MRF9-F1
#
_entry.id   AF-A0A0A1MRF9-F1
#
_cell.length_a   1.000
_cell.length_b   1.000
_cell.length_c   1.000
_cell.angle_alpha   90.00
_cell.angle_beta   90.00
_cell.angle_gamma   90.00
#
_symmetry.space_group_name_H-M   'P 1'
#
loop_
_entity.id
_entity.type
_entity.pdbx_description
1 polymer ?
#
loop_
_entity_poly.entity_id
_entity_poly.type
_entity_poly.pdbx_seq_one_letter_code
_entity_poly.pdbx_strand_id
1 'polypeptide(L)'
;MSFSIPEGFETARSRILVLIGKKENSIIKKSMADILERNENCLGVVISGVGHVPLYNPTYFNELIEDWIKKEKIPNDAIRFNAS
;
A
#
# COMPACT_ATOMS: atom_id res chain seq x y z
N MET A 1 2.71 -21.35 -1.69
CA MET A 1 2.78 -20.44 -0.52
C MET A 1 1.41 -19.81 -0.35
N SER A 2 0.70 -20.09 0.74
CA SER A 2 -0.58 -19.43 1.06
C SER A 2 -0.30 -18.26 1.99
N PHE A 3 -0.43 -17.04 1.50
CA PHE A 3 -0.49 -15.86 2.34
C PHE A 3 -1.98 -15.61 2.65
N SER A 4 -2.31 -15.49 3.92
CA SER A 4 -3.67 -15.21 4.39
C SER A 4 -3.67 -13.94 5.22
N ILE A 5 -4.77 -13.19 5.17
CA ILE A 5 -4.97 -12.03 6.04
C ILE A 5 -5.09 -12.56 7.48
N PRO A 6 -4.34 -11.99 8.44
CA PRO A 6 -4.37 -12.44 9.82
C PRO A 6 -5.73 -12.17 10.46
N GLU A 7 -6.13 -13.05 11.38
CA GLU A 7 -7.36 -12.87 12.16
C GLU A 7 -7.31 -11.56 12.95
N GLY A 8 -8.43 -10.83 12.96
CA GLY A 8 -8.55 -9.54 13.65
C GLY A 8 -8.01 -8.35 12.88
N PHE A 9 -7.47 -8.53 11.67
CA PHE A 9 -7.04 -7.42 10.82
C PHE A 9 -8.15 -6.39 10.58
N GLU A 10 -9.38 -6.85 10.41
CA GLU A 10 -10.59 -6.03 10.24
C GLU A 10 -10.89 -5.13 11.46
N THR A 11 -10.37 -5.48 12.64
CA THR A 11 -10.59 -4.71 13.87
C THR A 11 -9.51 -3.66 14.12
N ALA A 12 -8.42 -3.67 13.36
CA ALA A 12 -7.33 -2.73 13.51
C ALA A 12 -7.78 -1.30 13.16
N ARG A 13 -7.54 -0.37 14.09
CA ARG A 13 -7.99 1.05 13.96
C ARG A 13 -6.87 2.02 13.57
N SER A 14 -5.64 1.53 13.40
CA SER A 14 -4.53 2.35 12.94
C SER A 14 -4.69 2.69 11.46
N ARG A 15 -4.11 3.81 11.01
CA ARG A 15 -3.95 4.08 9.58
C ARG A 15 -3.03 3.02 8.97
N ILE A 16 -3.49 2.34 7.92
CA ILE A 16 -2.74 1.26 7.26
C ILE A 16 -2.41 1.70 5.83
N LEU A 17 -1.13 1.75 5.49
CA LEU A 17 -0.69 1.99 4.12
C LEU A 17 -0.42 0.66 3.43
N VAL A 18 -1.10 0.42 2.31
CA VAL A 18 -0.87 -0.73 1.43
C VAL A 18 -0.21 -0.22 0.16
N LEU A 19 1.11 -0.45 0.06
CA LEU A 19 1.93 0.08 -1.03
C LEU A 19 2.35 -1.04 -2.00
N ILE A 20 2.09 -0.87 -3.29
CA ILE A 20 2.59 -1.78 -4.34
C ILE A 20 3.19 -1.00 -5.52
N GLY A 21 4.10 -1.65 -6.24
CA GLY A 21 4.60 -1.16 -7.52
C GLY A 21 3.66 -1.52 -8.67
N LYS A 22 3.50 -0.64 -9.67
CA LYS A 22 2.68 -0.91 -10.87
C LYS A 22 3.11 -2.18 -11.63
N LYS A 23 4.41 -2.50 -11.59
CA LYS A 23 5.01 -3.66 -12.26
C LYS A 23 4.91 -4.96 -11.47
N GLU A 24 4.32 -4.95 -10.28
CA GLU A 24 4.05 -6.17 -9.53
C GLU A 24 3.08 -7.08 -10.29
N ASN A 25 3.19 -8.37 -10.01
CA ASN A 25 2.37 -9.40 -10.67
C ASN A 25 0.88 -9.29 -10.27
N SER A 26 0.02 -10.01 -10.99
CA SER A 26 -1.43 -10.00 -10.75
C SER A 26 -1.83 -10.51 -9.37
N ILE A 27 -1.03 -11.40 -8.78
CA ILE A 27 -1.28 -11.95 -7.44
C ILE A 27 -1.14 -10.84 -6.39
N ILE A 28 -0.08 -10.02 -6.45
CA ILE A 28 0.12 -8.90 -5.52
C ILE A 28 -0.98 -7.84 -5.67
N LYS A 29 -1.41 -7.56 -6.91
CA LYS A 29 -2.53 -6.64 -7.15
C LYS A 29 -3.84 -7.14 -6.55
N LYS A 30 -4.10 -8.45 -6.67
CA LYS A 30 -5.26 -9.08 -6.03
C LYS A 30 -5.15 -9.03 -4.51
N SER A 31 -3.98 -9.33 -3.95
CA SER A 31 -3.74 -9.23 -2.51
C SER A 31 -3.96 -7.82 -1.96
N MET A 32 -3.58 -6.77 -2.69
CA MET A 32 -3.89 -5.40 -2.30
C MET A 32 -5.41 -5.15 -2.24
N ALA A 33 -6.17 -5.62 -3.24
CA ALA A 33 -7.62 -5.51 -3.23
C ALA A 33 -8.22 -6.26 -2.02
N ASP A 34 -7.80 -7.50 -1.79
CA ASP A 34 -8.26 -8.32 -0.67
C ASP A 34 -7.99 -7.63 0.69
N ILE A 35 -6.84 -6.94 0.83
CA ILE A 35 -6.50 -6.18 2.06
C ILE A 35 -7.39 -4.94 2.22
N LEU A 36 -7.64 -4.20 1.13
CA LEU A 36 -8.48 -2.99 1.15
C LEU A 36 -9.94 -3.29 1.48
N GLU A 37 -10.46 -4.44 1.03
CA GLU A 37 -11.84 -4.88 1.33
C GLU A 37 -12.03 -5.33 2.78
N ARG A 38 -10.94 -5.60 3.52
CA ARG A 38 -11.01 -6.18 4.86
C ARG A 38 -10.88 -5.17 5.99
N ASN A 39 -10.42 -3.95 5.72
CA ASN A 39 -10.34 -2.91 6.73
C ASN A 39 -10.49 -1.52 6.08
N GLU A 40 -11.48 -0.76 6.56
CA GLU A 40 -11.81 0.59 6.09
C GLU A 40 -10.69 1.63 6.31
N ASN A 41 -9.78 1.36 7.26
CA ASN A 41 -8.65 2.24 7.59
C ASN A 41 -7.45 2.06 6.64
N CYS A 42 -7.59 1.20 5.61
CA CYS A 42 -6.56 0.97 4.61
C CYS A 42 -6.57 2.06 3.53
N LEU A 43 -5.37 2.54 3.22
CA LEU A 43 -5.06 3.37 2.08
C LEU A 43 -4.18 2.57 1.11
N GLY A 44 -4.73 2.24 -0.05
CA GLY A 44 -4.00 1.62 -1.15
C GLY A 44 -3.27 2.66 -1.98
N VAL A 45 -1.99 2.41 -2.28
CA VAL A 45 -1.16 3.28 -3.11
C VAL A 45 -0.38 2.44 -4.11
N VAL A 46 -0.51 2.80 -5.39
CA VAL A 46 0.25 2.19 -6.49
C VAL A 46 1.25 3.19 -7.03
N ILE A 47 2.54 2.86 -6.95
CA ILE A 47 3.60 3.72 -7.47
C ILE A 47 3.88 3.37 -8.93
N SER A 48 3.86 4.40 -9.78
CA SER A 48 4.12 4.29 -11.21
C SER A 48 5.59 3.95 -11.49
N GLY A 49 5.86 3.07 -12.46
CA GLY A 49 7.22 2.84 -13.00
C GLY A 49 8.11 1.83 -12.27
N VAL A 50 7.74 1.42 -11.05
CA VAL A 50 8.55 0.55 -10.17
C VAL A 50 7.82 -0.73 -9.76
N GLY A 51 8.58 -1.77 -9.39
CA GLY A 51 8.08 -2.99 -8.72
C GLY A 51 8.39 -2.88 -7.24
N HIS A 52 9.59 -3.34 -6.85
CA HIS A 52 10.10 -3.24 -5.48
C HIS A 52 10.65 -1.86 -5.16
N VAL A 53 9.76 -0.94 -4.78
CA VAL A 53 10.09 0.47 -4.48
C VAL A 53 11.18 0.63 -3.42
N PRO A 54 11.18 -0.11 -2.29
CA PRO A 54 12.21 0.05 -1.25
C PRO A 54 13.63 -0.25 -1.74
N LEU A 55 13.77 -1.14 -2.74
CA LEU A 55 15.07 -1.54 -3.28
C LEU A 55 15.45 -0.72 -4.51
N TYR A 56 14.47 -0.30 -5.32
CA TYR A 56 14.73 0.44 -6.55
C TYR A 56 15.08 1.91 -6.30
N ASN A 57 14.39 2.57 -5.36
CA ASN A 57 14.68 3.95 -4.99
C ASN A 57 14.39 4.18 -3.49
N PRO A 58 15.37 3.85 -2.62
CA PRO A 58 15.21 3.95 -1.17
C PRO A 58 14.89 5.36 -0.70
N THR A 59 15.48 6.39 -1.32
CA THR A 59 15.23 7.80 -0.97
C THR A 59 13.77 8.16 -1.19
N TYR A 60 13.24 7.88 -2.39
CA TYR A 60 11.83 8.11 -2.70
C TYR A 60 10.90 7.34 -1.75
N PHE A 61 11.21 6.07 -1.47
CA PHE A 61 10.43 5.28 -0.53
C PHE A 61 10.40 5.92 0.87
N ASN A 62 11.55 6.35 1.38
CA ASN A 62 11.65 6.96 2.71
C ASN A 62 10.88 8.29 2.77
N GLU A 63 11.01 9.14 1.75
CA GLU A 63 10.26 10.41 1.66
C GLU A 63 8.75 10.19 1.62
N LEU A 64 8.28 9.21 0.84
CA LEU A 64 6.87 8.83 0.78
C LEU A 64 6.36 8.39 2.14
N ILE A 65 7.08 7.50 2.83
CA ILE A 65 6.68 7.01 4.16
C ILE A 65 6.67 8.15 5.18
N GLU A 66 7.68 9.02 5.17
CA GLU A 66 7.74 10.19 6.06
C GLU A 66 6.56 11.13 5.84
N ASP A 67 6.22 11.44 4.58
CA ASP A 67 5.09 12.29 4.23
C ASP A 67 3.75 11.64 4.57
N TRP A 68 3.60 10.34 4.40
CA TRP A 68 2.38 9.63 4.77
C TRP A 68 2.17 9.61 6.29
N ILE A 69 3.25 9.34 7.05
CA ILE A 69 3.19 9.31 8.52
C ILE A 69 2.89 10.71 9.07
N LYS A 70 3.66 11.73 8.65
CA LYS A 70 3.64 13.08 9.26
C LYS A 70 2.58 14.01 8.67
N LYS A 71 2.27 13.88 7.38
CA LYS A 71 1.47 14.86 6.64
C LYS A 71 0.21 14.26 6.02
N GLU A 72 0.03 12.94 6.10
CA GLU A 72 -1.05 12.19 5.43
C GLU A 72 -1.08 12.42 3.91
N LYS A 73 0.09 12.69 3.33
CA LYS A 73 0.25 12.93 1.90
C LYS A 73 0.87 11.73 1.23
N ILE A 74 0.53 11.57 -0.04
CA ILE A 74 1.18 10.63 -0.95
C ILE A 74 1.73 11.42 -2.15
N PRO A 75 2.76 10.92 -2.84
CA PRO A 75 3.29 11.56 -4.03
C PRO A 75 2.24 11.73 -5.14
N ASN A 76 2.33 12.82 -5.90
CA ASN A 76 1.36 13.14 -6.96
C ASN A 76 1.38 12.15 -8.14
N ASP A 77 2.47 11.41 -8.30
CA ASP A 77 2.66 10.38 -9.33
C ASP A 77 2.16 8.99 -8.90
N ALA A 78 1.69 8.87 -7.66
CA ALA A 78 1.10 7.66 -7.12
C ALA A 78 -0.43 7.64 -7.28
N ILE A 79 -0.98 6.46 -7.55
CA ILE A 79 -2.43 6.25 -7.70
C ILE A 79 -3.00 5.79 -6.36
N ARG A 80 -4.02 6.49 -5.89
CA ARG A 80 -4.73 6.20 -4.63
C ARG A 80 -5.92 5.26 -4.86
N PHE A 81 -6.07 4.30 -3.95
CA PHE A 81 -7.23 3.43 -3.81
C PHE A 81 -7.69 3.52 -2.36
N ASN A 82 -8.94 3.89 -2.14
CA ASN A 82 -9.52 3.83 -0.79
C ASN A 82 -10.14 2.45 -0.59
N ALA A 83 -10.19 2.00 0.66
CA ALA A 83 -11.07 0.90 1.05
C ALA A 83 -12.51 1.20 0.56
N SER A 84 -13.18 0.16 0.07
CA SER A 84 -14.56 0.22 -0.46
C SER A 84 -15.58 -0.15 0.59
#